data_AF-A0A2I0TF41-F1
#
_entry.id   AF-A0A2I0TF41-F1
#
_cell.length_a   1.000
_cell.length_b   1.000
_cell.length_c   1.000
_cell.angle_alpha   90.00
_cell.angle_beta   90.00
_cell.angle_gamma   90.00
#
_symmetry.space_group_name_H-M   'P 1'
#
loop_
_entity.id
_entity.type
_entity.pdbx_description
1 polymer ?
#
loop_
_entity_poly.entity_id
_entity_poly.type
_entity_poly.pdbx_seq_one_letter_code
_entity_poly.pdbx_strand_id
1 'polypeptide(L)'
;MALTWKLTLYSSYDPLSKHSPAYQVPVNFSYCSQEAQSYSNSLPQLQLDDCLKIWESLKHAFIYKNPCNATSEDYQPLMELTSHPIPCNKFAEAACGVVQVMLNGSIEAGAFRSNSIFGSIEVFNLNPDKVSAVHIWLMHDIGGPQRKAIVFFLNIFNNLVPCQPS
;
A
#
# COMPACT_ATOMS: atom_id res chain seq x y z
N MET A 1 26.26 -42.87 -17.42
CA MET A 1 25.90 -41.86 -18.43
C MET A 1 24.61 -41.21 -17.95
N ALA A 2 24.71 -40.06 -17.29
CA ALA A 2 24.48 -38.71 -17.85
C ALA A 2 22.98 -38.34 -17.70
N LEU A 3 22.54 -37.23 -17.11
CA LEU A 3 23.17 -36.01 -16.60
C LEU A 3 22.24 -35.41 -15.53
N THR A 4 22.82 -34.96 -14.42
CA THR A 4 22.23 -34.05 -13.44
C THR A 4 22.08 -32.66 -14.06
N TRP A 5 20.85 -32.21 -14.29
CA TRP A 5 20.59 -30.80 -14.63
C TRP A 5 20.47 -29.98 -13.35
N LYS A 6 21.61 -29.64 -12.78
CA LYS A 6 21.70 -28.56 -11.78
C LYS A 6 21.69 -27.25 -12.58
N LEU A 7 20.50 -26.69 -12.79
CA LEU A 7 20.34 -25.34 -13.32
C LEU A 7 20.92 -24.36 -12.29
N THR A 8 22.19 -24.04 -12.45
CA THR A 8 22.84 -22.94 -11.75
C THR A 8 22.32 -21.65 -12.38
N LEU A 9 21.27 -21.07 -11.83
CA LEU A 9 20.86 -19.71 -12.16
C LEU A 9 21.86 -18.75 -11.52
N TYR A 10 22.81 -18.27 -12.33
CA TYR A 10 23.57 -17.06 -12.05
C TYR A 10 22.60 -15.87 -12.22
N SER A 11 22.20 -15.25 -11.13
CA SER A 11 21.62 -13.90 -11.16
C SER A 11 22.30 -13.08 -10.08
N SER A 12 22.69 -11.87 -10.48
CA SER A 12 23.54 -10.94 -9.74
C SER A 12 23.06 -10.71 -8.31
N TYR A 13 23.96 -10.94 -7.35
CA TYR A 13 23.85 -10.38 -6.01
C TYR A 13 23.80 -8.84 -6.12
N ASP A 14 22.70 -8.23 -5.71
CA ASP A 14 22.62 -6.78 -5.51
C ASP A 14 22.89 -6.49 -4.02
N PRO A 15 24.00 -5.84 -3.63
CA PRO A 15 24.40 -5.72 -2.22
C PRO A 15 23.58 -4.72 -1.39
N LEU A 16 22.51 -4.12 -1.93
CA LEU A 16 21.87 -2.93 -1.35
C LEU A 16 20.55 -3.17 -0.58
N SER A 17 20.22 -4.38 -0.17
CA SER A 17 19.06 -4.61 0.71
C SER A 17 19.40 -5.48 1.92
N LYS A 18 19.25 -4.91 3.13
CA LYS A 18 19.37 -5.66 4.40
C LYS A 18 18.26 -6.68 4.63
N HIS A 19 17.21 -6.73 3.81
CA HIS A 19 16.19 -7.77 3.81
C HIS A 19 15.97 -8.23 2.36
N SER A 20 16.59 -9.35 1.97
CA SER A 20 16.25 -10.03 0.72
C SER A 20 14.72 -10.18 0.63
N PRO A 21 14.12 -10.06 -0.58
CA PRO A 21 12.73 -10.49 -0.73
C PRO A 21 12.67 -11.91 -0.21
N ALA A 22 11.78 -12.18 0.75
CA ALA A 22 11.69 -13.47 1.40
C ALA A 22 11.71 -14.56 0.33
N TYR A 23 12.81 -15.31 0.22
CA TYR A 23 12.99 -16.42 -0.72
C TYR A 23 12.05 -17.61 -0.42
N GLN A 24 11.02 -17.37 0.37
CA GLN A 24 9.88 -18.23 0.64
C GLN A 24 8.64 -17.55 0.09
N VAL A 25 8.53 -17.63 -1.22
CA VAL A 25 7.34 -17.26 -1.98
C VAL A 25 6.27 -18.39 -2.08
N PRO A 26 6.11 -19.34 -1.14
CA PRO A 26 4.86 -20.09 -1.02
C PRO A 26 3.73 -19.29 -0.35
N VAL A 27 4.06 -18.19 0.35
CA VAL A 27 3.12 -17.50 1.26
C VAL A 27 1.99 -16.80 0.52
N ASN A 28 2.20 -16.32 -0.70
CA ASN A 28 1.19 -15.48 -1.37
C ASN A 28 0.06 -16.30 -2.05
N PHE A 29 0.37 -17.51 -2.54
CA PHE A 29 -0.65 -18.39 -3.10
C PHE A 29 -1.58 -18.96 -2.02
N SER A 30 -1.01 -19.35 -0.87
CA SER A 30 -1.81 -19.81 0.28
C SER A 30 -2.63 -18.69 0.89
N TYR A 31 -2.13 -17.45 0.91
CA TYR A 31 -2.88 -16.31 1.42
C TYR A 31 -4.09 -15.94 0.56
N CYS A 32 -3.93 -15.88 -0.78
CA CYS A 32 -5.06 -15.62 -1.68
C CYS A 32 -6.19 -16.65 -1.52
N SER A 33 -5.83 -17.94 -1.48
CA SER A 33 -6.82 -19.01 -1.30
C SER A 33 -7.51 -18.96 0.07
N GLN A 34 -6.81 -18.53 1.12
CA GLN A 34 -7.40 -18.31 2.45
C GLN A 34 -8.37 -17.11 2.48
N GLU A 35 -7.97 -15.96 1.92
CA GLU A 35 -8.85 -14.79 1.87
C GLU A 35 -10.08 -15.01 0.99
N ALA A 36 -9.94 -15.72 -0.14
CA ALA A 36 -11.05 -16.07 -1.02
C ALA A 36 -12.16 -16.85 -0.28
N GLN A 37 -11.79 -17.74 0.64
CA GLN A 37 -12.75 -18.50 1.45
C GLN A 37 -13.44 -17.62 2.49
N SER A 38 -12.73 -16.65 3.07
CA SER A 38 -13.26 -15.71 4.07
C SER A 38 -14.26 -14.71 3.47
N TYR A 39 -14.04 -14.27 2.24
CA TYR A 39 -14.90 -13.32 1.52
C TYR A 39 -15.98 -13.98 0.64
N SER A 40 -16.24 -15.28 0.80
CA SER A 40 -17.19 -16.06 -0.02
C SER A 40 -18.58 -15.43 -0.17
N ASN A 41 -19.03 -14.62 0.79
CA ASN A 41 -20.31 -13.90 0.74
C ASN A 41 -20.27 -12.56 -0.02
N SER A 42 -19.10 -11.96 -0.23
CA SER A 42 -18.91 -10.63 -0.84
C SER A 42 -18.16 -10.66 -2.18
N LEU A 43 -17.45 -11.74 -2.47
CA LEU A 43 -16.73 -11.98 -3.73
C LEU A 43 -17.07 -13.38 -4.25
N PRO A 44 -18.26 -13.58 -4.85
CA PRO A 44 -18.76 -14.90 -5.23
C PRO A 44 -18.02 -15.55 -6.41
N GLN A 45 -16.88 -15.01 -6.84
CA GLN A 45 -16.26 -15.30 -8.14
C GLN A 45 -14.78 -15.69 -8.07
N LEU A 46 -14.10 -15.59 -6.92
CA LEU A 46 -12.66 -15.90 -6.88
C LEU A 46 -12.43 -17.42 -6.90
N GLN A 47 -12.17 -17.98 -8.07
CA GLN A 47 -11.84 -19.40 -8.24
C GLN A 47 -10.36 -19.64 -7.94
N LEU A 48 -9.96 -20.89 -7.65
CA LEU A 48 -8.55 -21.25 -7.39
C LEU A 48 -7.63 -20.84 -8.56
N ASP A 49 -8.15 -20.93 -9.78
CA ASP A 49 -7.47 -20.47 -11.00
C ASP A 49 -7.22 -18.96 -11.00
N ASP A 50 -8.07 -18.18 -10.33
CA ASP A 50 -7.90 -16.74 -10.23
C ASP A 50 -6.79 -16.38 -9.24
N CYS A 51 -6.60 -17.14 -8.17
CA CYS A 51 -5.43 -16.97 -7.29
C CYS A 51 -4.10 -17.25 -8.00
N LEU A 52 -4.06 -18.24 -8.91
CA LEU A 52 -2.88 -18.47 -9.74
C LEU A 52 -2.63 -17.28 -10.67
N LYS A 53 -3.66 -16.78 -11.35
CA LYS A 53 -3.55 -15.61 -12.24
C LYS A 53 -3.11 -14.35 -11.49
N ILE A 54 -3.67 -14.10 -10.31
CA ILE A 54 -3.31 -12.98 -9.42
C ILE A 54 -1.83 -13.07 -9.06
N TRP A 55 -1.39 -14.26 -8.64
CA TRP A 55 -0.01 -14.49 -8.28
C TRP A 55 0.95 -14.29 -9.46
N GLU A 56 0.62 -14.84 -10.64
CA GLU A 56 1.41 -14.64 -11.85
C GLU A 56 1.45 -13.16 -12.25
N SER A 57 0.31 -12.45 -12.25
CA SER A 57 0.25 -11.03 -12.56
C SER A 57 1.16 -10.21 -11.64
N LEU A 58 1.09 -10.46 -10.34
CA LEU A 58 1.94 -9.78 -9.36
C LEU A 58 3.43 -10.06 -9.59
N LYS A 59 3.83 -11.31 -9.85
CA LYS A 59 5.24 -11.63 -10.14
C LYS A 59 5.77 -10.88 -11.36
N HIS A 60 4.98 -10.82 -12.43
CA HIS A 60 5.38 -10.15 -13.68
C HIS A 60 5.64 -8.65 -13.49
N ALA A 61 5.03 -8.02 -12.47
CA ALA A 61 5.27 -6.63 -12.17
C ALA A 61 6.74 -6.35 -11.80
N PHE A 62 7.45 -7.30 -11.16
CA PHE A 62 8.78 -7.02 -10.58
C PHE A 62 9.90 -8.03 -10.89
N ILE A 63 9.62 -9.28 -11.27
CA ILE A 63 10.64 -10.37 -11.27
C ILE A 63 11.82 -10.19 -12.24
N TYR A 64 11.67 -9.38 -13.30
CA TYR A 64 12.72 -9.10 -14.30
C TYR A 64 13.09 -7.63 -14.39
N LYS A 65 12.84 -6.86 -13.32
CA LYS A 65 13.10 -5.42 -13.27
C LYS A 65 14.06 -5.06 -12.15
N ASN A 66 14.72 -3.92 -12.32
CA ASN A 66 15.44 -3.30 -11.22
C ASN A 66 14.41 -2.91 -10.12
N PRO A 67 14.61 -3.28 -8.84
CA PRO A 67 13.66 -2.99 -7.77
C PRO A 67 13.33 -1.50 -7.59
N CYS A 68 14.23 -0.60 -7.98
CA CYS A 68 14.04 0.84 -7.88
C CYS A 68 13.33 1.45 -9.09
N ASN A 69 13.05 0.66 -10.13
CA ASN A 69 12.44 1.13 -11.39
C ASN A 69 11.02 0.58 -11.61
N ALA A 70 10.39 0.03 -10.56
CA ALA A 70 8.99 -0.37 -10.62
C ALA A 70 8.09 0.87 -10.67
N THR A 71 7.09 0.84 -11.55
CA THR A 71 6.11 1.93 -11.68
C THR A 71 4.69 1.44 -11.39
N SER A 72 3.73 2.36 -11.25
CA SER A 72 2.32 2.00 -11.00
C SER A 72 1.71 1.22 -12.18
N GLU A 73 2.15 1.50 -13.41
CA GLU A 73 1.70 0.83 -14.63
C GLU A 73 2.04 -0.66 -14.62
N ASP A 74 3.15 -1.04 -14.00
CA ASP A 74 3.58 -2.43 -13.88
C ASP A 74 2.59 -3.29 -13.08
N TYR A 75 1.82 -2.66 -12.20
CA TYR A 75 0.80 -3.29 -11.37
C TYR A 75 -0.62 -3.15 -11.94
N GLN A 76 -0.83 -2.38 -13.01
CA GLN A 76 -2.16 -2.22 -13.65
C GLN A 76 -2.84 -3.57 -13.94
N PRO A 77 -2.18 -4.57 -14.57
CA PRO A 77 -2.82 -5.85 -14.86
C PRO A 77 -3.29 -6.58 -13.60
N LEU A 78 -2.57 -6.41 -12.49
CA LEU A 78 -2.97 -6.96 -11.19
C LEU A 78 -4.21 -6.22 -10.65
N MET A 79 -4.19 -4.88 -10.66
CA MET A 79 -5.30 -4.05 -10.16
C MET A 79 -6.59 -4.27 -10.97
N GLU A 80 -6.49 -4.51 -12.27
CA GLU A 80 -7.62 -4.87 -13.13
C GLU A 80 -8.18 -6.25 -12.80
N LEU A 81 -7.30 -7.25 -12.65
CA LEU A 81 -7.68 -8.63 -12.34
C LEU A 81 -8.34 -8.76 -10.97
N THR A 82 -7.93 -7.92 -10.01
CA THR A 82 -8.49 -7.85 -8.66
C THR A 82 -9.41 -6.65 -8.48
N SER A 83 -10.00 -6.12 -9.55
CA SER A 83 -10.95 -5.03 -9.44
C SER A 83 -12.27 -5.57 -8.89
N HIS A 84 -12.65 -5.05 -7.73
CA HIS A 84 -13.93 -5.37 -7.10
C HIS A 84 -14.49 -4.10 -6.46
N PRO A 85 -15.82 -3.99 -6.26
CA PRO A 85 -16.40 -2.85 -5.56
C PRO A 85 -15.80 -2.70 -4.16
N ILE A 86 -14.97 -1.68 -3.98
CA ILE A 86 -14.40 -1.34 -2.68
C ILE A 86 -15.49 -0.59 -1.90
N PRO A 87 -15.84 -1.00 -0.67
CA PRO A 87 -16.74 -0.23 0.16
C PRO A 87 -16.23 1.20 0.32
N CYS A 88 -17.17 2.14 0.38
CA CYS A 88 -16.98 3.58 0.29
C CYS A 88 -16.08 4.22 1.39
N ASN A 89 -15.39 3.42 2.21
CA ASN A 89 -14.64 3.86 3.38
C ASN A 89 -13.30 3.12 3.55
N LYS A 90 -12.78 2.45 2.51
CA LYS A 90 -11.59 1.59 2.64
C LYS A 90 -10.32 2.07 1.94
N PHE A 91 -10.40 2.85 0.87
CA PHE A 91 -9.21 3.39 0.19
C PHE A 91 -9.48 4.76 -0.44
N ALA A 92 -8.44 5.57 -0.66
CA ALA A 92 -8.52 7.01 -0.93
C ALA A 92 -9.53 7.40 -2.02
N GLU A 93 -9.42 6.83 -3.23
CA GLU A 93 -10.30 7.17 -4.36
C GLU A 93 -11.75 6.69 -4.15
N ALA A 94 -11.91 5.55 -3.48
CA ALA A 94 -13.22 4.99 -3.14
C ALA A 94 -13.84 5.64 -1.89
N ALA A 95 -13.11 6.51 -1.18
CA ALA A 95 -13.53 7.05 0.09
C ALA A 95 -14.71 8.03 -0.04
N CYS A 96 -15.58 8.01 0.95
CA CYS A 96 -16.71 8.92 1.08
C CYS A 96 -17.11 9.10 2.54
N GLY A 97 -17.90 10.15 2.79
CA GLY A 97 -18.31 10.54 4.13
C GLY A 97 -17.11 10.96 4.97
N VAL A 98 -17.01 10.40 6.18
CA VAL A 98 -15.94 10.72 7.12
C VAL A 98 -14.78 9.73 6.98
N VAL A 99 -13.64 10.21 6.51
CA VAL A 99 -12.39 9.45 6.45
C VAL A 99 -11.67 9.57 7.79
N GLN A 100 -11.19 8.45 8.33
CA GLN A 100 -10.44 8.42 9.58
C GLN A 100 -8.99 8.00 9.32
N VAL A 101 -8.04 8.78 9.81
CA VAL A 101 -6.62 8.53 9.63
C VAL A 101 -5.94 8.51 11.00
N MET A 102 -5.21 7.44 11.30
CA MET A 102 -4.39 7.36 12.51
C MET A 102 -2.95 7.73 12.15
N LEU A 103 -2.37 8.69 12.87
CA LEU A 103 -0.99 9.11 12.69
C LEU A 103 -0.21 8.99 13.99
N ASN A 104 1.08 8.68 13.87
CA ASN A 104 1.96 8.54 15.03
C ASN A 104 2.42 9.94 15.52
N GLY A 105 1.88 10.36 16.66
CA GLY A 105 2.18 11.62 17.34
C GLY A 105 3.50 11.64 18.12
N SER A 106 4.09 10.48 18.39
CA SER A 106 5.39 10.38 19.09
C SER A 106 6.58 10.76 18.21
N ILE A 107 6.40 10.87 16.89
CA ILE A 107 7.46 11.19 15.94
C ILE A 107 7.94 12.63 16.14
N GLU A 108 9.23 12.79 16.41
CA GLU A 108 9.86 14.10 16.65
C GLU A 108 9.77 15.05 15.46
N ALA A 109 9.95 14.53 14.24
CA ALA A 109 9.85 15.30 13.00
C ALA A 109 8.40 15.74 12.66
N GLY A 110 7.42 15.36 13.48
CA GLY A 110 6.00 15.60 13.27
C GLY A 110 5.27 14.37 12.73
N ALA A 111 3.97 14.30 13.05
CA ALA A 111 3.13 13.15 12.70
C ALA A 111 2.71 13.12 11.21
N PHE A 112 2.64 14.29 10.57
CA PHE A 112 2.40 14.40 9.13
C PHE A 112 3.72 14.52 8.37
N ARG A 113 3.89 13.69 7.34
CA ARG A 113 5.04 13.73 6.44
C ARG A 113 4.54 13.75 5.00
N SER A 114 4.90 14.79 4.26
CA SER A 114 4.51 14.95 2.85
C SER A 114 5.04 13.85 1.94
N ASN A 115 6.11 13.16 2.35
CA ASN A 115 6.69 12.03 1.61
C ASN A 115 6.19 10.65 2.09
N SER A 116 5.20 10.59 2.99
CA SER A 116 4.51 9.35 3.35
C SER A 116 3.43 9.02 2.31
N ILE A 117 3.01 7.76 2.18
CA ILE A 117 1.92 7.36 1.26
C ILE A 117 0.65 8.18 1.50
N PHE A 118 0.30 8.44 2.77
CA PHE A 118 -0.82 9.31 3.11
C PHE A 118 -0.62 10.74 2.58
N GLY A 119 0.56 11.30 2.79
CA GLY A 119 0.88 12.68 2.43
C GLY A 119 1.17 12.93 0.95
N SER A 120 1.61 11.92 0.19
CA SER A 120 1.98 12.08 -1.23
C SER A 120 0.97 11.47 -2.20
N ILE A 121 0.16 10.50 -1.77
CA ILE A 121 -0.78 9.77 -2.63
C ILE A 121 -2.20 9.89 -2.09
N GLU A 122 -2.47 9.40 -0.89
CA GLU A 122 -3.86 9.19 -0.44
C GLU A 122 -4.62 10.51 -0.25
N VAL A 123 -4.01 11.52 0.39
CA VAL A 123 -4.66 12.80 0.68
C VAL A 123 -5.09 13.55 -0.59
N PHE A 124 -4.33 13.41 -1.68
CA PHE A 124 -4.61 14.07 -2.96
C PHE A 124 -5.62 13.29 -3.83
N ASN A 125 -5.81 12.00 -3.56
CA ASN A 125 -6.79 11.16 -4.26
C ASN A 125 -8.16 11.11 -3.55
N LEU A 126 -8.34 11.87 -2.47
CA LEU A 126 -9.65 12.04 -1.85
C LEU A 126 -10.56 12.88 -2.75
N ASN A 127 -11.77 12.38 -3.00
CA ASN A 127 -12.75 13.10 -3.79
C ASN A 127 -13.56 14.08 -2.90
N PRO A 128 -13.45 15.40 -3.10
CA PRO A 128 -14.11 16.41 -2.25
C PRO A 128 -15.64 16.38 -2.36
N ASP A 129 -16.21 15.84 -3.44
CA ASP A 129 -17.66 15.70 -3.61
C ASP A 129 -18.22 14.51 -2.81
N LYS A 130 -17.36 13.53 -2.49
CA LYS A 130 -17.74 12.31 -1.76
C LYS A 130 -17.32 12.36 -0.29
N VAL A 131 -16.20 13.00 0.01
CA VAL A 131 -15.61 13.07 1.35
C VAL A 131 -16.09 14.33 2.07
N SER A 132 -16.87 14.15 3.13
CA SER A 132 -17.41 15.26 3.93
C SER A 132 -16.46 15.75 5.00
N ALA A 133 -15.58 14.89 5.51
CA ALA A 133 -14.59 15.26 6.53
C ALA A 133 -13.42 14.27 6.59
N VAL A 134 -12.26 14.75 7.05
CA VAL A 134 -11.10 13.91 7.39
C VAL A 134 -10.81 14.08 8.88
N HIS A 135 -11.01 13.03 9.66
CA HIS A 135 -10.72 12.97 11.09
C HIS A 135 -9.33 12.36 11.31
N ILE A 136 -8.46 13.11 11.98
CA ILE A 136 -7.10 12.67 12.22
C ILE A 136 -6.89 12.37 13.70
N TRP A 137 -6.50 11.13 13.98
CA TRP A 137 -6.25 10.60 15.31
C TRP A 137 -4.75 10.54 15.54
N LEU A 138 -4.22 11.43 16.37
CA LEU A 138 -2.81 11.41 16.77
C LEU A 138 -2.62 10.46 17.94
N MET A 139 -1.95 9.33 17.69
CA MET A 139 -1.67 8.31 18.70
C MET A 139 -0.27 8.53 19.26
N HIS A 140 -0.16 8.58 20.59
CA HIS A 140 1.10 8.76 21.31
C HIS A 140 1.43 7.52 22.13
N ASP A 141 2.72 7.28 22.32
CA ASP A 141 3.20 6.21 23.19
C ASP A 141 2.93 6.53 24.66
N ILE A 142 2.49 5.52 25.39
CA ILE A 142 2.24 5.65 26.84
C ILE A 142 3.57 5.92 27.54
N GLY A 143 3.62 6.98 28.34
CA GLY A 143 4.83 7.41 29.05
C GLY A 143 5.85 8.17 28.18
N GLY A 144 5.55 8.39 26.90
CA GLY A 144 6.37 9.20 26.00
C GLY A 144 6.23 10.70 26.24
N PRO A 145 7.15 11.52 25.70
CA PRO A 145 7.03 12.97 25.75
C PRO A 145 5.77 13.42 24.99
N GLN A 146 4.93 14.22 25.64
CA GLN A 146 3.74 14.83 25.02
C GLN A 146 4.19 15.86 23.99
N ARG A 147 4.35 15.45 22.72
CA ARG A 147 4.68 16.34 21.61
C ARG A 147 3.39 17.01 21.10
N LYS A 148 3.37 18.34 21.07
CA LYS A 148 2.15 19.16 20.84
C LYS A 148 1.59 18.96 19.42
N ALA A 149 0.26 18.83 19.32
CA ALA A 149 -0.50 18.82 18.07
C ALA A 149 -0.32 20.09 17.20
N ILE A 150 0.19 21.19 17.76
CA ILE A 150 0.48 22.42 17.01
C ILE A 150 1.45 22.21 15.84
N VAL A 151 2.49 21.39 16.02
CA VAL A 151 3.45 21.09 14.94
C VAL A 151 2.75 20.33 13.80
N PHE A 152 1.79 19.49 14.15
CA PHE A 152 0.97 18.77 13.18
C PHE A 152 0.06 19.70 12.37
N PHE A 153 -0.68 20.61 13.03
CA PHE A 153 -1.53 21.59 12.34
C PHE A 153 -0.71 22.51 11.44
N LEU A 154 0.42 23.04 11.91
CA LEU A 154 1.30 23.89 11.08
C LEU A 154 1.81 23.16 9.83
N ASN A 155 2.21 21.89 9.96
CA ASN A 155 2.70 21.10 8.83
C ASN A 155 1.59 20.75 7.84
N ILE A 156 0.36 20.48 8.30
CA ILE A 156 -0.77 20.24 7.39
C ILE A 156 -1.20 21.52 6.67
N PHE A 157 -1.37 22.64 7.38
CA PHE A 157 -1.81 23.89 6.75
C PHE A 157 -0.80 24.40 5.72
N ASN A 158 0.50 24.28 5.99
CA ASN A 158 1.55 24.68 5.03
C ASN A 158 1.61 23.79 3.78
N ASN A 159 1.12 22.54 3.83
CA ASN A 159 1.22 21.59 2.71
C ASN A 159 -0.11 21.32 1.97
N LEU A 160 -1.26 21.49 2.64
CA LEU A 160 -2.60 21.23 2.06
C LEU A 160 -3.37 22.49 1.67
N VAL A 161 -2.86 23.70 1.95
CA VAL A 161 -3.44 24.95 1.47
C VAL A 161 -2.58 25.51 0.33
N PRO A 162 -2.84 25.15 -0.94
CA PRO A 162 -2.28 25.85 -2.09
C PRO A 162 -3.05 27.15 -2.43
N CYS A 163 -4.02 27.56 -1.61
CA CYS A 163 -4.75 28.80 -1.82
C CYS A 163 -4.00 29.97 -1.15
N GLN A 164 -3.09 30.59 -1.89
CA GLN A 164 -2.78 32.01 -1.68
C GLN A 164 -4.02 32.81 -2.09
N PRO A 165 -4.56 33.71 -1.24
CA PRO A 165 -5.61 34.63 -1.68
C PRO A 165 -5.06 35.57 -2.75
N SER A 166 -5.84 35.75 -3.82
CA SER A 166 -5.64 36.75 -4.88
C SER A 166 -5.68 38.18 -4.34
#